data_AF-A0A6N2Y504-F1
#
_entry.id   AF-A0A6N2Y504-F1
#
_cell.length_a   1.000
_cell.length_b   1.000
_cell.length_c   1.000
_cell.angle_alpha   90.00
_cell.angle_beta   90.00
_cell.angle_gamma   90.00
#
_symmetry.space_group_name_H-M   'P 1'
#
loop_
_entity.id
_entity.type
_entity.pdbx_description
1 polymer ?
#
loop_
_entity_poly.entity_id
_entity_poly.type
_entity_poly.pdbx_seq_one_letter_code
_entity_poly.pdbx_strand_id
1 'polypeptide(L)'
;MLNLDILKLNKRKLLIGIFILVICGYLNMISIQSQQGLYVNLVNVPKMTCFEYFLNIQGDAVGFLHIVYFLAITLVIGDIFIKEKKSSMLYFSLVRSDVNRYIKQKIIGIGFMGIVFMFLSQVMLLIISMILYPIASPSLSQEYVLYIGKEFFSNHPFLYCFIVIFNSCIMTFAYCCFTVFISVIFNNIYVVLTLPYLFNIGISIFMTGFPLYIGNAGKVIYSLAPTILVGAYISNSVNFILPILYWTALSIVFYFLSVVSFKSKFENENII
;
A
#
# COMPACT_ATOMS: atom_id res chain seq x y z
N MET A 1 -28.07 9.61 15.47
CA MET A 1 -28.03 8.13 15.47
C MET A 1 -27.24 7.59 14.27
N LEU A 2 -27.61 7.92 13.02
CA LEU A 2 -26.92 7.47 11.79
C LEU A 2 -25.39 7.66 11.77
N ASN A 3 -24.87 8.84 12.17
CA ASN A 3 -23.43 9.11 12.18
C ASN A 3 -22.64 8.21 13.14
N LEU A 4 -23.23 7.78 14.26
CA LEU A 4 -22.58 6.90 15.24
C LEU A 4 -22.50 5.45 14.72
N ASP A 5 -23.51 5.00 14.00
CA ASP A 5 -23.55 3.64 13.46
C ASP A 5 -22.61 3.47 12.27
N ILE A 6 -22.47 4.51 11.43
CA ILE A 6 -21.47 4.54 10.33
C ILE A 6 -20.05 4.54 10.89
N LEU A 7 -19.78 5.29 11.96
CA LEU A 7 -18.47 5.35 12.61
C LEU A 7 -18.12 3.99 13.25
N LYS A 8 -19.10 3.33 13.89
CA LYS A 8 -18.95 1.97 14.43
C LYS A 8 -18.72 0.92 13.32
N LEU A 9 -19.44 1.03 12.20
CA LEU A 9 -19.29 0.12 11.06
C LEU A 9 -17.90 0.25 10.43
N ASN A 10 -17.42 1.48 10.25
CA ASN A 10 -16.09 1.76 9.73
C ASN A 10 -14.99 1.26 10.67
N LYS A 11 -15.16 1.41 11.99
CA LYS A 11 -14.21 0.87 12.98
C LYS A 11 -14.13 -0.66 12.93
N ARG A 12 -15.27 -1.35 12.86
CA ARG A 12 -15.31 -2.83 12.76
C ARG A 12 -14.64 -3.31 11.49
N LYS A 13 -14.94 -2.68 10.35
CA LYS A 13 -14.35 -3.02 9.06
C LYS A 13 -12.83 -2.82 9.06
N LEU A 14 -12.35 -1.73 9.66
CA LEU A 14 -10.92 -1.46 9.80
C LEU A 14 -10.23 -2.52 10.66
N LEU A 15 -10.83 -2.91 11.78
CA LEU A 15 -10.28 -3.99 12.64
C LEU A 15 -10.25 -5.34 11.92
N ILE A 16 -11.32 -5.72 11.22
CA ILE A 16 -11.37 -6.96 10.43
C ILE A 16 -10.32 -6.92 9.33
N GLY A 17 -10.17 -5.79 8.64
CA GLY A 17 -9.12 -5.59 7.63
C GLY A 17 -7.72 -5.77 8.20
N ILE A 18 -7.44 -5.19 9.37
CA ILE A 18 -6.14 -5.31 10.04
C ILE A 18 -5.89 -6.78 10.38
N PHE A 19 -6.88 -7.46 10.96
CA PHE A 19 -6.78 -8.86 11.32
C PHE A 19 -6.48 -9.76 10.11
N ILE A 20 -7.20 -9.57 8.99
CA ILE A 20 -6.96 -10.32 7.76
C ILE A 20 -5.55 -10.05 7.22
N LEU A 21 -5.12 -8.78 7.17
CA LEU A 21 -3.81 -8.40 6.66
C LEU A 21 -2.68 -8.98 7.54
N VAL A 22 -2.86 -9.00 8.85
CA VAL A 22 -1.93 -9.64 9.80
C VAL A 22 -1.85 -11.16 9.57
N ILE A 23 -2.99 -11.84 9.38
CA ILE A 23 -2.99 -13.27 9.03
C ILE A 23 -2.26 -13.51 7.70
N CYS A 24 -2.54 -12.71 6.67
CA CYS A 24 -1.85 -12.81 5.39
C CYS A 24 -0.34 -12.60 5.55
N GLY A 25 0.08 -11.65 6.39
CA GLY A 25 1.50 -11.43 6.67
C GLY A 25 2.15 -12.59 7.42
N TYR A 26 1.44 -13.21 8.37
CA TYR A 26 1.92 -14.42 9.05
C TYR A 26 2.02 -15.62 8.09
N LEU A 27 1.03 -15.83 7.23
CA LEU A 27 1.09 -16.85 6.17
C LEU A 27 2.25 -16.58 5.20
N ASN A 28 2.53 -15.30 4.90
CA ASN A 28 3.68 -14.92 4.09
C ASN A 28 5.01 -15.26 4.80
N MET A 29 5.11 -15.04 6.12
CA MET A 29 6.28 -15.48 6.91
C MET A 29 6.51 -16.99 6.78
N ILE A 30 5.46 -17.80 6.92
CA ILE A 30 5.55 -19.27 6.76
C ILE A 30 5.98 -19.65 5.34
N SER A 31 5.43 -18.96 4.32
CA SER A 31 5.81 -19.20 2.92
C SER A 31 7.28 -18.87 2.65
N ILE A 32 7.80 -17.78 3.23
CA ILE A 32 9.21 -17.41 3.11
C ILE A 32 10.09 -18.46 3.81
N GLN A 33 9.71 -18.90 5.02
CA GLN A 33 10.43 -19.94 5.76
C GLN A 33 10.47 -21.28 5.01
N SER A 34 9.36 -21.72 4.41
CA SER A 34 9.31 -23.00 3.70
C SER A 34 10.21 -23.01 2.47
N GLN A 35 10.32 -21.88 1.76
CA GLN A 35 11.26 -21.73 0.66
C GLN A 35 12.71 -21.72 1.13
N GLN A 36 13.00 -21.09 2.28
CA GLN A 36 14.34 -21.13 2.88
C GLN A 36 14.75 -22.53 3.33
N GLY A 37 13.82 -23.32 3.89
CA GLY A 37 14.07 -24.71 4.29
C GLY A 37 14.55 -25.61 3.15
N LEU A 38 14.15 -25.32 1.90
CA LEU A 38 14.66 -26.02 0.71
C LEU A 38 16.14 -25.68 0.40
N TYR A 39 16.59 -24.45 0.70
CA TYR A 39 17.97 -24.00 0.49
C TYR A 39 18.91 -24.30 1.67
N VAL A 40 18.38 -24.39 2.90
CA VAL A 40 19.15 -24.68 4.13
C VAL A 40 19.74 -26.10 4.13
N ASN A 41 19.15 -27.05 3.39
CA ASN A 41 19.75 -28.37 3.20
C ASN A 41 21.01 -28.38 2.32
N LEU A 42 21.35 -27.25 1.68
CA LEU A 42 22.50 -27.11 0.79
C LEU A 42 23.61 -26.19 1.34
N VAL A 43 23.29 -25.24 2.23
CA VAL A 43 24.25 -24.28 2.79
C VAL A 43 23.85 -23.92 4.23
N ASN A 44 24.83 -23.85 5.14
CA ASN A 44 24.70 -23.32 6.50
C ASN A 44 24.35 -21.81 6.47
N VAL A 45 23.12 -21.47 6.09
CA VAL A 45 22.65 -20.08 6.06
C VAL A 45 22.32 -19.63 7.49
N PRO A 46 22.89 -18.52 7.98
CA PRO A 46 22.57 -18.00 9.30
C PRO A 46 21.07 -17.67 9.41
N LYS A 47 20.47 -17.96 10.57
CA LYS A 47 19.07 -17.62 10.85
C LYS A 47 18.88 -16.12 10.65
N MET A 48 17.95 -15.75 9.76
CA MET A 48 17.58 -14.35 9.55
C MET A 48 17.06 -13.70 10.83
N THR A 49 17.41 -12.43 11.02
CA THR A 49 16.95 -11.62 12.15
C THR A 49 15.50 -11.19 11.97
N CYS A 50 14.83 -10.74 13.04
CA CYS A 50 13.46 -10.24 12.96
C CYS A 50 13.30 -9.08 11.96
N PHE A 51 14.30 -8.20 11.86
CA PHE A 51 14.30 -7.06 10.94
C PHE A 51 14.43 -7.49 9.49
N GLU A 52 15.33 -8.43 9.19
CA GLU A 52 15.46 -9.01 7.85
C GLU A 52 14.16 -9.71 7.42
N TYR A 53 13.54 -10.47 8.33
CA TYR A 53 12.23 -11.08 8.06
C TYR A 53 11.15 -10.03 7.79
N PHE A 54 11.06 -8.98 8.60
CA PHE A 54 10.08 -7.91 8.38
C PHE A 54 10.23 -7.31 6.98
N LEU A 55 11.46 -7.03 6.53
CA LEU A 55 11.73 -6.46 5.20
C LEU A 55 11.36 -7.44 4.08
N ASN A 56 11.75 -8.71 4.20
CA ASN A 56 11.48 -9.72 3.17
C ASN A 56 9.97 -9.92 2.92
N ILE A 57 9.17 -9.80 3.98
CA ILE A 57 7.71 -9.89 3.88
C ILE A 57 7.13 -8.75 3.03
N GLN A 58 7.76 -7.57 2.99
CA GLN A 58 7.23 -6.39 2.31
C GLN A 58 7.28 -6.48 0.78
N GLY A 59 8.12 -7.34 0.20
CA GLY A 59 8.14 -7.46 -1.26
C GLY A 59 9.41 -8.03 -1.89
N ASP A 60 10.24 -8.77 -1.17
CA ASP A 60 11.29 -9.51 -1.86
C ASP A 60 10.68 -10.63 -2.75
N ALA A 61 11.43 -11.13 -3.73
CA ALA A 61 10.93 -12.02 -4.81
C ALA A 61 10.13 -13.26 -4.36
N VAL A 62 10.24 -13.62 -3.08
CA VAL A 62 9.59 -14.78 -2.45
C VAL A 62 8.23 -14.45 -1.80
N GLY A 63 8.04 -13.21 -1.35
CA GLY A 63 6.87 -12.82 -0.55
C GLY A 63 5.69 -12.34 -1.40
N PHE A 64 4.45 -12.65 -1.00
CA PHE A 64 3.24 -12.23 -1.76
C PHE A 64 2.50 -11.02 -1.16
N LEU A 65 2.91 -10.54 0.02
CA LEU A 65 2.16 -9.51 0.74
C LEU A 65 2.08 -8.16 -0.01
N HIS A 66 3.09 -7.86 -0.83
CA HIS A 66 3.10 -6.68 -1.69
C HIS A 66 1.90 -6.62 -2.66
N ILE A 67 1.37 -7.77 -3.08
CA ILE A 67 0.14 -7.87 -3.89
C ILE A 67 -1.10 -7.68 -3.01
N VAL A 68 -1.10 -8.31 -1.84
CA VAL A 68 -2.21 -8.29 -0.89
C VAL A 68 -2.48 -6.89 -0.35
N TYR A 69 -1.47 -6.05 -0.18
CA TYR A 69 -1.66 -4.67 0.29
C TYR A 69 -2.64 -3.88 -0.56
N PHE A 70 -2.49 -3.91 -1.88
CA PHE A 70 -3.38 -3.19 -2.78
C PHE A 70 -4.83 -3.69 -2.71
N LEU A 71 -5.01 -5.00 -2.53
CA LEU A 71 -6.34 -5.57 -2.35
C LEU A 71 -6.94 -5.20 -0.98
N ALA A 72 -6.15 -5.26 0.08
CA ALA A 72 -6.60 -4.93 1.43
C ALA A 72 -7.06 -3.46 1.52
N ILE A 73 -6.32 -2.54 0.91
CA ILE A 73 -6.68 -1.12 0.91
C ILE A 73 -8.01 -0.90 0.18
N THR A 74 -8.20 -1.47 -1.03
CA THR A 74 -9.48 -1.30 -1.74
C THR A 74 -10.64 -1.90 -0.96
N LEU A 75 -10.47 -3.11 -0.42
CA LEU A 75 -11.54 -3.79 0.30
C LEU A 75 -11.95 -3.07 1.58
N VAL A 76 -11.00 -2.50 2.33
CA VAL A 76 -11.29 -1.82 3.60
C VAL A 76 -11.84 -0.42 3.38
N ILE A 77 -11.31 0.33 2.41
CA ILE A 77 -11.53 1.78 2.32
C ILE A 77 -12.23 2.20 1.02
N GLY A 78 -12.07 1.44 -0.06
CA GLY A 78 -12.54 1.82 -1.39
C GLY A 78 -14.04 1.99 -1.52
N ASP A 79 -14.84 1.31 -0.69
CA ASP A 79 -16.30 1.42 -0.74
C ASP A 79 -16.88 2.65 -0.01
N ILE A 80 -16.07 3.39 0.78
CA ILE A 80 -16.57 4.46 1.66
C ILE A 80 -17.23 5.56 0.85
N PHE A 81 -16.53 6.07 -0.17
CA PHE A 81 -17.04 7.18 -0.98
C PHE A 81 -18.22 6.76 -1.87
N ILE A 82 -18.15 5.57 -2.49
CA ILE A 82 -19.22 5.09 -3.37
C ILE A 82 -20.51 4.76 -2.60
N LYS A 83 -20.41 4.25 -1.36
CA LYS A 83 -21.58 4.06 -0.48
C LYS A 83 -22.22 5.39 -0.12
N GLU A 84 -21.40 6.40 0.15
CA GLU A 84 -21.91 7.74 0.45
C GLU A 84 -22.59 8.35 -0.78
N LYS A 85 -22.01 8.22 -1.97
CA LYS A 85 -22.58 8.68 -3.23
C LYS A 85 -23.92 8.02 -3.56
N LYS A 86 -24.08 6.73 -3.27
CA LYS A 86 -25.35 6.01 -3.45
C LYS A 86 -26.39 6.31 -2.37
N SER A 87 -25.97 6.93 -1.28
CA SER A 87 -26.85 7.29 -0.17
C SER A 87 -27.27 8.76 -0.25
N SER A 88 -28.33 9.12 0.48
CA SER A 88 -28.74 10.53 0.62
C SER A 88 -27.73 11.40 1.41
N MET A 89 -26.67 10.80 1.97
CA MET A 89 -25.67 11.53 2.76
C MET A 89 -24.84 12.49 1.92
N LEU A 90 -24.59 12.16 0.65
CA LEU A 90 -23.87 13.06 -0.25
C LEU A 90 -24.66 14.37 -0.42
N TYR A 91 -25.95 14.26 -0.77
CA TYR A 91 -26.83 15.42 -0.94
C TYR A 91 -26.91 16.25 0.34
N PHE A 92 -27.10 15.60 1.50
CA PHE A 92 -27.15 16.28 2.78
C PHE A 92 -25.86 17.02 3.13
N SER A 93 -24.70 16.48 2.74
CA SER A 93 -23.40 17.11 2.96
C SER A 93 -23.17 18.30 2.03
N LEU A 94 -23.60 18.20 0.77
CA LEU A 94 -23.46 19.26 -0.23
C LEU A 94 -24.40 20.44 0.01
N VAL A 95 -25.59 20.22 0.60
CA VAL A 95 -26.47 21.33 1.03
C VAL A 95 -25.81 22.20 2.11
N ARG A 96 -24.90 21.63 2.90
CA ARG A 96 -24.26 22.29 4.06
C ARG A 96 -22.88 22.85 3.76
N SER A 97 -22.29 22.54 2.61
CA SER A 97 -20.90 22.90 2.31
C SER A 97 -20.64 23.03 0.81
N ASP A 98 -19.71 23.91 0.45
CA ASP A 98 -19.28 24.05 -0.95
C ASP A 98 -18.74 22.73 -1.49
N VAL A 99 -19.14 22.37 -2.70
CA VAL A 99 -18.74 21.15 -3.43
C VAL A 99 -17.22 20.96 -3.39
N ASN A 100 -16.47 22.03 -3.66
CA ASN A 100 -15.00 22.04 -3.64
C ASN A 100 -14.42 21.77 -2.26
N ARG A 101 -15.01 22.34 -1.21
CA ARG A 101 -14.54 22.12 0.16
C ARG A 101 -14.84 20.70 0.62
N TYR A 102 -16.03 20.21 0.29
CA TYR A 102 -16.48 18.85 0.60
C TYR A 102 -15.54 17.80 0.01
N ILE A 103 -15.31 17.80 -1.31
CA ILE A 103 -14.51 16.74 -1.96
C ILE A 103 -13.06 16.73 -1.47
N LYS A 104 -12.47 17.91 -1.26
CA LYS A 104 -11.11 18.04 -0.73
C LYS A 104 -10.99 17.44 0.67
N GLN A 105 -11.91 17.79 1.56
CA GLN A 105 -11.94 17.23 2.92
C GLN A 105 -12.22 15.72 2.90
N LYS A 106 -13.06 15.26 1.97
CA LYS A 106 -13.41 13.85 1.85
C LYS A 106 -12.23 13.00 1.42
N ILE A 107 -11.49 13.42 0.40
CA ILE A 107 -10.28 12.72 -0.06
C ILE A 107 -9.25 12.67 1.06
N ILE A 108 -8.98 13.80 1.74
CA ILE A 108 -8.02 13.86 2.85
C ILE A 108 -8.45 12.92 3.98
N GLY A 109 -9.73 12.92 4.35
CA GLY A 109 -10.26 12.06 5.41
C GLY A 109 -10.15 10.56 5.08
N ILE A 110 -10.48 10.16 3.85
CA ILE A 110 -10.33 8.78 3.39
C ILE A 110 -8.85 8.38 3.35
N GLY A 111 -7.97 9.27 2.85
CA GLY A 111 -6.53 9.05 2.82
C GLY A 111 -5.93 8.88 4.22
N PHE A 112 -6.33 9.72 5.19
CA PHE A 112 -5.89 9.59 6.58
C PHE A 112 -6.35 8.28 7.24
N MET A 113 -7.60 7.86 6.99
CA MET A 113 -8.06 6.54 7.45
C MET A 113 -7.21 5.41 6.86
N GLY A 114 -6.77 5.54 5.60
CA GLY A 114 -5.83 4.63 4.96
C GLY A 114 -4.46 4.58 5.61
N ILE A 115 -3.89 5.74 5.90
CA ILE A 115 -2.61 5.83 6.61
C ILE A 115 -2.69 5.12 7.96
N VAL A 116 -3.74 5.38 8.76
CA VAL A 116 -3.93 4.74 10.07
C VAL A 116 -4.08 3.23 9.94
N PHE A 117 -4.88 2.77 8.97
CA PHE A 117 -5.05 1.34 8.69
C PHE A 117 -3.71 0.66 8.39
N MET A 118 -2.94 1.21 7.43
CA MET A 118 -1.68 0.62 7.01
C MET A 118 -0.64 0.68 8.14
N PHE A 119 -0.49 1.83 8.80
CA PHE A 119 0.45 2.01 9.90
C PHE A 119 0.23 0.98 11.02
N LEU A 120 -1.00 0.83 11.50
CA LEU A 120 -1.32 -0.14 12.55
C LEU A 120 -1.06 -1.58 12.09
N SER A 121 -1.43 -1.93 10.86
CA SER A 121 -1.19 -3.27 10.32
C SER A 121 0.31 -3.62 10.24
N GLN A 122 1.13 -2.65 9.82
CA GLN A 122 2.56 -2.82 9.66
C GLN A 122 3.29 -2.88 11.01
N VAL A 123 2.90 -2.05 11.98
CA VAL A 123 3.44 -2.12 13.34
C VAL A 123 3.11 -3.48 13.98
N MET A 124 1.91 -4.01 13.77
CA MET A 124 1.56 -5.35 14.26
C MET A 124 2.41 -6.44 13.62
N LEU A 125 2.68 -6.36 12.31
CA LEU A 125 3.58 -7.29 11.62
C LEU A 125 5.02 -7.22 12.14
N LEU A 126 5.52 -6.01 12.44
CA LEU A 126 6.84 -5.84 13.05
C LEU A 126 6.87 -6.48 14.44
N ILE A 127 5.86 -6.25 15.29
CA ILE A 127 5.77 -6.88 16.62
C ILE A 127 5.75 -8.40 16.51
N ILE A 128 4.96 -8.96 15.59
CA ILE A 128 4.91 -10.41 15.35
C ILE A 128 6.29 -10.93 14.91
N SER A 129 6.99 -10.21 14.03
CA SER A 129 8.35 -10.60 13.62
C SER A 129 9.32 -10.62 14.79
N MET A 130 9.21 -9.68 15.74
CA MET A 130 10.05 -9.64 16.95
C MET A 130 9.72 -10.77 17.94
N ILE A 131 8.47 -11.25 17.97
CA ILE A 131 8.07 -12.38 18.82
C ILE A 131 8.58 -13.71 18.25
N LEU A 132 8.57 -13.86 16.92
CA LEU A 132 8.88 -15.13 16.25
C LEU A 132 10.36 -15.34 15.95
N TYR A 133 11.14 -14.27 15.76
CA TYR A 133 12.51 -14.34 15.27
C TYR A 133 13.49 -13.64 16.21
N PRO A 134 14.78 -14.05 16.19
CA PRO A 134 15.78 -13.47 17.08
C PRO A 134 15.98 -11.97 16.82
N ILE A 135 15.99 -11.21 17.92
CA ILE A 135 16.34 -9.78 17.92
C ILE A 135 17.86 -9.68 17.97
N ALA A 136 18.49 -9.70 16.80
CA ALA A 136 19.92 -9.52 16.63
C ALA A 136 20.18 -8.43 15.57
N SER A 137 21.41 -7.91 15.55
CA SER A 137 21.85 -7.00 14.49
C SER A 137 21.79 -7.73 13.14
N PRO A 138 21.16 -7.14 12.11
CA PRO A 138 21.09 -7.77 10.80
C PRO A 138 22.49 -7.98 10.22
N SER A 139 22.65 -9.07 9.47
CA SER A 139 23.93 -9.52 8.96
C SER A 139 24.30 -8.80 7.66
N LEU A 140 25.51 -8.25 7.60
CA LEU A 140 26.04 -7.62 6.38
C LEU A 140 26.37 -8.63 5.27
N SER A 141 26.33 -9.94 5.54
CA SER A 141 26.70 -10.99 4.59
C SER A 141 25.58 -11.35 3.61
N GLN A 142 24.36 -10.86 3.81
CA GLN A 142 23.27 -11.13 2.89
C GLN A 142 23.40 -10.24 1.65
N GLU A 143 23.59 -10.87 0.49
CA GLU A 143 23.55 -10.24 -0.85
C GLU A 143 22.19 -9.59 -1.16
N TYR A 144 21.17 -9.91 -0.36
CA TYR A 144 19.80 -9.38 -0.45
C TYR A 144 19.65 -7.93 0.01
N VAL A 145 20.69 -7.32 0.60
CA VAL A 145 20.72 -5.91 0.97
C VAL A 145 21.85 -5.24 0.18
N LEU A 146 21.55 -4.75 -1.03
CA LEU A 146 22.54 -4.15 -1.93
C LEU A 146 22.71 -2.63 -1.69
N TYR A 147 23.96 -2.27 -1.35
CA TYR A 147 24.68 -0.99 -1.38
C TYR A 147 24.11 0.29 -0.72
N ILE A 148 22.86 0.68 -0.94
CA ILE A 148 22.36 1.98 -0.44
C ILE A 148 21.51 1.75 0.81
N GLY A 149 22.08 2.05 1.97
CA GLY A 149 21.39 1.94 3.26
C GLY A 149 21.68 0.66 4.04
N LYS A 150 22.55 -0.23 3.54
CA LYS A 150 23.00 -1.42 4.26
C LYS A 150 23.68 -1.09 5.60
N GLU A 151 24.56 -0.09 5.59
CA GLU A 151 25.19 0.45 6.80
C GLU A 151 24.16 1.10 7.74
N PHE A 152 23.18 1.81 7.17
CA PHE A 152 22.12 2.41 7.98
C PHE A 152 21.21 1.33 8.60
N PHE A 153 20.93 0.24 7.88
CA PHE A 153 20.15 -0.88 8.38
C PHE A 153 20.89 -1.67 9.46
N SER A 154 22.20 -1.91 9.29
CA SER A 154 23.01 -2.57 10.31
C SER A 154 23.14 -1.73 11.59
N ASN A 155 23.28 -0.41 11.44
CA ASN A 155 23.48 0.50 12.57
C ASN A 155 22.16 0.88 13.26
N HIS A 156 21.08 1.03 12.50
CA HIS A 156 19.78 1.50 12.96
C HIS A 156 18.60 0.71 12.36
N PRO A 157 18.46 -0.60 12.69
CA PRO A 157 17.47 -1.47 12.07
C PRO A 157 16.02 -1.04 12.32
N PHE A 158 15.71 -0.56 13.52
CA PHE A 158 14.37 -0.05 13.85
C PHE A 158 13.98 1.16 13.01
N LEU A 159 14.87 2.16 12.89
CA LEU A 159 14.61 3.37 12.09
C LEU A 159 14.37 3.01 10.63
N TYR A 160 15.14 2.06 10.10
CA TYR A 160 14.95 1.57 8.75
C TYR A 160 13.58 0.92 8.55
N CYS A 161 13.14 0.04 9.46
CA CYS A 161 11.79 -0.53 9.40
C CYS A 161 10.71 0.57 9.47
N PHE A 162 10.87 1.58 10.31
CA PHE A 162 9.92 2.71 10.36
C PHE A 162 9.86 3.51 9.06
N ILE A 163 10.97 3.70 8.35
CA ILE A 163 11.00 4.33 7.03
C ILE A 163 10.17 3.50 6.03
N VAL A 164 10.32 2.18 6.04
CA VAL A 164 9.54 1.27 5.19
C VAL A 164 8.05 1.35 5.53
N ILE A 165 7.69 1.37 6.82
CA ILE A 165 6.30 1.57 7.27
C ILE A 165 5.75 2.89 6.74
N PHE A 166 6.54 3.96 6.83
CA PHE A 166 6.15 5.28 6.35
C PHE A 166 5.92 5.29 4.83
N ASN A 167 6.78 4.63 4.06
CA ASN A 167 6.59 4.48 2.62
C ASN A 167 5.26 3.76 2.29
N SER A 168 4.96 2.65 2.97
CA SER A 168 3.69 1.93 2.82
C SER A 168 2.48 2.79 3.18
N CYS A 169 2.61 3.73 4.13
CA CYS A 169 1.56 4.69 4.47
C CYS A 169 1.32 5.70 3.34
N ILE A 170 2.37 6.27 2.74
CA ILE A 170 2.24 7.20 1.60
C ILE A 170 1.63 6.48 0.39
N MET A 171 2.10 5.27 0.10
CA MET A 171 1.49 4.41 -0.94
C MET A 171 -0.01 4.23 -0.70
N THR A 172 -0.40 3.93 0.55
CA THR A 172 -1.81 3.74 0.90
C THR A 172 -2.63 5.02 0.67
N PHE A 173 -2.08 6.18 1.00
CA PHE A 173 -2.72 7.47 0.73
C PHE A 173 -2.92 7.70 -0.78
N ALA A 174 -1.89 7.47 -1.59
CA ALA A 174 -1.95 7.59 -3.05
C ALA A 174 -3.07 6.71 -3.63
N TYR A 175 -3.13 5.48 -3.15
CA TYR A 175 -4.09 4.50 -3.61
C TYR A 175 -5.52 4.79 -3.13
N CYS A 176 -5.69 5.35 -1.93
CA CYS A 176 -6.98 5.88 -1.47
C CYS A 176 -7.47 7.04 -2.37
N CYS A 177 -6.58 7.93 -2.81
CA CYS A 177 -6.95 8.97 -3.77
C CYS A 177 -7.38 8.36 -5.11
N PHE A 178 -6.68 7.31 -5.56
CA PHE A 178 -7.05 6.60 -6.78
C PHE A 178 -8.41 5.89 -6.69
N THR A 179 -8.72 5.24 -5.56
CA THR A 179 -10.04 4.62 -5.38
C THR A 179 -11.18 5.65 -5.35
N VAL A 180 -10.95 6.84 -4.78
CA VAL A 180 -11.91 7.95 -4.84
C VAL A 180 -12.10 8.43 -6.28
N PHE A 181 -11.01 8.61 -7.04
CA PHE A 181 -11.09 8.97 -8.46
C PHE A 181 -11.97 7.99 -9.27
N ILE A 182 -11.71 6.68 -9.14
CA ILE A 182 -12.52 5.64 -9.78
C ILE A 182 -13.98 5.70 -9.31
N SER A 183 -14.21 5.96 -8.02
CA SER A 183 -15.56 6.11 -7.44
C SER A 183 -16.32 7.34 -7.95
N VAL A 184 -15.62 8.39 -8.39
CA VAL A 184 -16.26 9.54 -9.03
C VAL A 184 -16.79 9.14 -10.41
N ILE A 185 -15.94 8.49 -11.21
CA ILE A 185 -16.24 8.09 -12.59
C ILE A 185 -17.35 7.03 -12.62
N PHE A 186 -17.17 5.94 -11.87
CA PHE A 186 -18.05 4.77 -11.92
C PHE A 186 -19.08 4.78 -10.79
N ASN A 187 -20.28 4.28 -11.07
CA ASN A 187 -21.35 4.12 -10.08
C ASN A 187 -21.43 2.69 -9.51
N ASN A 188 -20.61 1.76 -10.02
CA ASN A 188 -20.62 0.37 -9.59
C ASN A 188 -19.60 0.12 -8.47
N ILE A 189 -20.06 -0.38 -7.31
CA ILE A 189 -19.20 -0.69 -6.15
C ILE A 189 -18.15 -1.75 -6.52
N TYR A 190 -18.52 -2.75 -7.31
CA TYR A 190 -17.60 -3.82 -7.70
C TYR A 190 -16.43 -3.28 -8.52
N VAL A 191 -16.71 -2.37 -9.47
CA VAL A 191 -15.67 -1.71 -10.28
C VAL A 191 -14.74 -0.87 -9.41
N VAL A 192 -15.31 -0.12 -8.45
CA VAL A 192 -14.52 0.69 -7.51
C VAL A 192 -13.57 -0.15 -6.66
N LEU A 193 -13.97 -1.36 -6.28
CA LEU A 193 -13.16 -2.25 -5.45
C LEU A 193 -12.10 -3.02 -6.26
N THR A 194 -12.43 -3.45 -7.48
CA THR A 194 -11.57 -4.33 -8.28
C THR A 194 -10.65 -3.58 -9.23
N LEU A 195 -11.11 -2.49 -9.85
CA LEU A 195 -10.36 -1.80 -10.90
C LEU A 195 -9.04 -1.19 -10.39
N PRO A 196 -8.97 -0.53 -9.22
CA PRO A 196 -7.70 -0.02 -8.73
C PRO A 196 -6.65 -1.12 -8.56
N TYR A 197 -7.08 -2.29 -8.10
CA TYR A 197 -6.22 -3.45 -7.88
C TYR A 197 -5.73 -4.06 -9.18
N LEU A 198 -6.66 -4.29 -10.13
CA LEU A 198 -6.32 -4.82 -11.45
C LEU A 198 -5.42 -3.86 -12.23
N PHE A 199 -5.67 -2.55 -12.15
CA PHE A 199 -4.84 -1.54 -12.79
C PHE A 199 -3.40 -1.60 -12.25
N ASN A 200 -3.24 -1.72 -10.94
CA ASN A 200 -1.93 -1.76 -10.31
C ASN A 200 -1.15 -3.04 -10.65
N ILE A 201 -1.82 -4.20 -10.66
CA ILE A 201 -1.21 -5.46 -11.10
C ILE A 201 -0.86 -5.40 -12.59
N GLY A 202 -1.78 -4.92 -13.42
CA GLY A 202 -1.58 -4.80 -14.87
C GLY A 202 -0.38 -3.91 -15.21
N ILE A 203 -0.29 -2.74 -14.59
CA ILE A 203 0.86 -1.85 -14.74
C ILE A 203 2.13 -2.52 -14.23
N SER A 204 2.08 -3.20 -13.10
CA SER A 204 3.26 -3.86 -12.53
C SER A 204 3.78 -4.95 -13.47
N ILE A 205 2.92 -5.83 -13.98
CA ILE A 205 3.29 -6.87 -14.96
C ILE A 205 3.85 -6.24 -16.24
N PHE A 206 3.20 -5.18 -16.72
CA PHE A 206 3.64 -4.47 -17.91
C PHE A 206 5.05 -3.90 -17.72
N MET A 207 5.28 -3.17 -16.62
CA MET A 207 6.57 -2.53 -16.31
C MET A 207 7.67 -3.54 -16.00
N THR A 208 7.36 -4.66 -15.32
CA THR A 208 8.37 -5.69 -15.04
C THR A 208 8.79 -6.46 -16.28
N GLY A 209 7.97 -6.49 -17.34
CA GLY A 209 8.31 -7.12 -18.62
C GLY A 209 9.27 -6.30 -19.51
N PHE A 210 9.47 -5.00 -19.26
CA PHE A 210 10.28 -4.12 -20.11
C PHE A 210 11.74 -4.54 -20.33
N PRO A 211 12.46 -5.10 -19.35
CA PRO A 211 13.83 -5.60 -19.57
C PRO A 211 13.92 -6.64 -20.68
N LEU A 212 12.86 -7.42 -20.92
CA LEU A 212 12.82 -8.41 -22.01
C LEU A 212 12.76 -7.75 -23.40
N TYR A 213 12.15 -6.56 -23.50
CA TYR A 213 11.93 -5.88 -24.78
C TYR A 213 13.04 -4.90 -25.16
N ILE A 214 13.63 -4.20 -24.17
CA ILE A 214 14.57 -3.08 -24.40
C ILE A 214 15.91 -3.31 -23.67
N GLY A 215 16.14 -4.52 -23.14
CA GLY A 215 17.39 -4.88 -22.47
C GLY A 215 17.68 -4.01 -21.23
N ASN A 216 18.93 -3.55 -21.08
CA ASN A 216 19.38 -2.81 -19.89
C ASN A 216 18.62 -1.49 -19.65
N ALA A 217 18.16 -0.80 -20.70
CA ALA A 217 17.34 0.41 -20.53
C ALA A 217 15.98 0.11 -19.88
N GLY A 218 15.45 -1.09 -20.10
CA GLY A 218 14.21 -1.57 -19.49
C GLY A 218 14.31 -1.78 -17.97
N LYS A 219 15.53 -1.86 -17.40
CA LYS A 219 15.73 -1.99 -15.94
C LYS A 219 15.25 -0.76 -15.16
N VAL A 220 15.32 0.43 -15.77
CA VAL A 220 14.80 1.66 -15.15
C VAL A 220 13.28 1.58 -15.00
N ILE A 221 12.58 1.12 -16.05
CA ILE A 221 11.12 0.98 -16.04
C ILE A 221 10.70 -0.15 -15.07
N TYR A 222 11.45 -1.26 -15.05
CA TYR A 222 11.26 -2.32 -14.06
C TYR A 222 11.34 -1.77 -12.64
N SER A 223 12.35 -0.95 -12.32
CA SER A 223 12.53 -0.40 -10.97
C SER A 223 11.39 0.51 -10.49
N LEU A 224 10.58 1.03 -11.43
CA LEU A 224 9.42 1.87 -11.15
C LEU A 224 8.11 1.09 -11.07
N ALA A 225 8.13 -0.24 -11.23
CA ALA A 225 6.92 -1.03 -11.13
C ALA A 225 6.30 -0.88 -9.72
N PRO A 226 4.98 -0.66 -9.61
CA PRO A 226 4.33 -0.46 -8.33
C PRO A 226 4.60 -1.56 -7.29
N THR A 227 4.59 -2.83 -7.70
CA THR A 227 4.91 -3.98 -6.83
C THR A 227 6.35 -3.94 -6.30
N ILE A 228 7.29 -3.37 -7.06
CA ILE A 228 8.68 -3.20 -6.64
C ILE A 228 8.80 -2.05 -5.64
N LEU A 229 8.14 -0.92 -5.90
CA LEU A 229 8.15 0.26 -5.02
C LEU A 229 7.39 0.09 -3.70
N VAL A 230 6.72 -1.04 -3.50
CA VAL A 230 6.09 -1.41 -2.21
C VAL A 230 7.10 -1.97 -1.22
N GLY A 231 8.03 -2.80 -1.68
CA GLY A 231 8.99 -3.47 -0.81
C GLY A 231 10.18 -4.12 -1.51
N ALA A 232 10.06 -4.53 -2.78
CA ALA A 232 11.20 -5.08 -3.53
C ALA A 232 12.30 -4.04 -3.80
N TYR A 233 12.02 -2.74 -3.64
CA TYR A 233 13.03 -1.67 -3.69
C TYR A 233 14.08 -1.81 -2.57
N ILE A 234 13.79 -2.59 -1.53
CA ILE A 234 14.72 -2.88 -0.43
C ILE A 234 15.84 -3.83 -0.90
N SER A 235 15.52 -4.78 -1.77
CA SER A 235 16.47 -5.75 -2.33
C SER A 235 17.05 -5.31 -3.67
N ASN A 236 16.37 -4.41 -4.39
CA ASN A 236 16.86 -3.82 -5.63
C ASN A 236 17.73 -2.58 -5.37
N SER A 237 18.61 -2.24 -6.32
CA SER A 237 19.51 -1.07 -6.26
C SER A 237 18.79 0.29 -6.40
N VAL A 238 17.59 0.42 -5.83
CA VAL A 238 16.72 1.58 -5.95
C VAL A 238 16.94 2.48 -4.73
N ASN A 239 17.14 3.77 -4.96
CA ASN A 239 17.30 4.74 -3.87
C ASN A 239 16.02 4.78 -3.01
N PHE A 240 16.15 4.66 -1.68
CA PHE A 240 15.03 4.69 -0.72
C PHE A 240 14.16 5.96 -0.80
N ILE A 241 14.69 7.05 -1.36
CA ILE A 241 13.95 8.30 -1.59
C ILE A 241 12.97 8.15 -2.76
N LEU A 242 13.29 7.32 -3.75
CA LEU A 242 12.50 7.20 -4.99
C LEU A 242 11.07 6.72 -4.74
N PRO A 243 10.80 5.65 -3.96
CA PRO A 243 9.44 5.25 -3.61
C PRO A 243 8.62 6.37 -2.96
N ILE A 244 9.23 7.12 -2.03
CA ILE A 244 8.57 8.23 -1.33
C ILE A 244 8.15 9.32 -2.33
N LEU A 245 9.06 9.74 -3.21
CA LEU A 245 8.77 10.74 -4.25
C LEU A 245 7.72 10.24 -5.24
N TYR A 246 7.78 8.97 -5.61
CA TYR A 246 6.83 8.36 -6.53
C TYR A 246 5.41 8.37 -5.97
N TRP A 247 5.22 7.87 -4.75
CA TRP A 247 3.90 7.80 -4.13
C TRP A 247 3.34 9.17 -3.77
N THR A 248 4.18 10.13 -3.38
CA THR A 248 3.75 11.52 -3.16
C THR A 248 3.30 12.18 -4.46
N ALA A 249 4.05 12.03 -5.56
CA ALA A 249 3.67 12.55 -6.86
C ALA A 249 2.33 11.96 -7.34
N LEU A 250 2.16 10.63 -7.24
CA LEU A 250 0.88 9.99 -7.57
C LEU A 250 -0.27 10.45 -6.68
N SER A 251 -0.02 10.67 -5.39
CA SER A 251 -1.03 11.20 -4.47
C SER A 251 -1.55 12.56 -4.93
N ILE A 252 -0.64 13.45 -5.34
CA ILE A 252 -0.96 14.79 -5.83
C ILE A 252 -1.77 14.67 -7.13
N VAL A 253 -1.33 13.84 -8.08
CA VAL A 253 -2.01 13.65 -9.37
C VAL A 253 -3.43 13.10 -9.16
N PHE A 254 -3.60 12.02 -8.41
CA PHE A 254 -4.92 11.43 -8.16
C PHE A 254 -5.83 12.34 -7.32
N TYR A 255 -5.26 13.13 -6.41
CA TYR A 255 -6.02 14.15 -5.68
C TYR A 255 -6.60 15.18 -6.66
N PHE A 256 -5.78 15.77 -7.53
CA PHE A 256 -6.26 16.76 -8.51
C PHE A 256 -7.27 16.16 -9.48
N LEU A 257 -7.00 14.97 -10.03
CA LEU A 257 -7.92 14.27 -10.93
C LEU A 257 -9.27 14.00 -10.26
N SER A 258 -9.28 13.58 -9.00
CA SER A 258 -10.51 13.33 -8.22
C SER A 258 -11.33 14.61 -8.05
N VAL A 259 -10.67 15.72 -7.67
CA VAL A 259 -11.36 17.00 -7.43
C VAL A 259 -11.95 17.55 -8.73
N VAL A 260 -11.16 17.60 -9.81
CA VAL A 260 -11.60 18.12 -11.11
C VAL A 260 -12.75 17.27 -11.67
N SER A 261 -12.61 15.95 -11.64
CA SER A 261 -13.64 15.03 -12.16
C SER A 261 -14.94 15.11 -11.37
N PHE A 262 -14.85 15.25 -10.04
CA PHE A 262 -16.05 15.36 -9.20
C PHE A 262 -16.78 16.67 -9.47
N LYS A 263 -16.04 17.78 -9.58
CA LYS A 263 -16.60 19.08 -9.90
C LYS A 263 -17.29 19.07 -11.27
N SER A 264 -16.60 18.62 -12.32
CA SER A 264 -17.16 18.56 -13.66
C SER A 264 -18.43 17.70 -13.73
N LYS A 265 -18.44 16.55 -13.04
CA LYS A 265 -19.61 15.69 -13.00
C LYS A 265 -20.79 16.34 -12.25
N PHE A 266 -20.51 17.02 -11.14
CA PHE A 266 -21.53 17.73 -10.38
C PHE A 266 -22.11 18.92 -11.16
N GLU A 267 -21.30 19.66 -11.91
CA GLU A 267 -21.76 20.78 -12.76
C GLU A 267 -22.59 20.27 -13.94
N ASN A 268 -22.20 19.15 -14.56
CA ASN A 268 -22.91 18.56 -15.69
C ASN A 268 -24.22 17.84 -15.30
N GLU A 269 -24.27 17.23 -14.11
CA GLU A 269 -25.48 16.54 -13.61
C GLU A 269 -26.46 17.51 -12.92
N ASN A 270 -26.03 18.73 -12.54
CA ASN A 270 -26.89 19.80 -12.02
C ASN A 270 -27.02 20.97 -13.00
N ILE A 271 -27.40 20.69 -14.25
CA ILE A 271 -28.09 21.71 -15.03
C ILE A 271 -29.55 21.67 -14.59
N ILE A 272 -29.86 22.69 -13.77
CA ILE A 272 -31.18 23.18 -13.34
C ILE A 272 -32.27 22.92 -14.38
#